data_AF-F0Z9H1-F1
#
_entry.id   AF-F0Z9H1-F1
#
_cell.length_a   1.000
_cell.length_b   1.000
_cell.length_c   1.000
_cell.angle_alpha   90.00
_cell.angle_beta   90.00
_cell.angle_gamma   90.00
#
_symmetry.space_group_name_H-M   'P 1'
#
loop_
_entity.id
_entity.type
_entity.pdbx_description
1 polymer ?
#
loop_
_entity_poly.entity_id
_entity_poly.type
_entity_poly.pdbx_seq_one_letter_code
_entity_poly.pdbx_strand_id
1 'polypeptide(L)'
;SNNSKTTNISNDQPDLSPALYISGLEWWTKDQELEKIFSEFGKIVTLKIFENENNGKSKGYAFIEFQNQDSAQQAKSKLDRKSINGKEM
;
A
#
# COMPACT_ATOMS: atom_id res chain seq x y z
N SER A 1 -27.04 -14.45 -7.17
CA SER A 1 -26.42 -13.57 -6.15
C SER A 1 -25.47 -14.41 -5.34
N ASN A 2 -24.19 -14.03 -5.22
CA ASN A 2 -23.30 -14.28 -4.07
C ASN A 2 -21.97 -13.58 -4.34
N ASN A 3 -21.73 -12.53 -3.56
CA ASN A 3 -20.48 -11.79 -3.47
C ASN A 3 -19.30 -12.73 -3.30
N SER A 4 -18.29 -12.61 -4.16
CA SER A 4 -16.93 -13.04 -3.86
C SER A 4 -16.02 -11.90 -4.28
N LYS A 5 -15.91 -10.89 -3.40
CA LYS A 5 -14.83 -9.90 -3.47
C LYS A 5 -13.57 -10.55 -2.90
N THR A 6 -13.11 -11.58 -3.59
CA THR A 6 -11.80 -12.19 -3.39
C THR A 6 -10.83 -11.30 -4.13
N THR A 7 -10.23 -10.31 -3.45
CA THR A 7 -9.05 -9.67 -4.00
C THR A 7 -7.87 -10.60 -3.77
N ASN A 8 -7.88 -11.70 -4.54
CA ASN A 8 -6.68 -12.41 -4.93
C ASN A 8 -5.77 -11.40 -5.61
N ILE A 9 -4.51 -11.40 -5.19
CA ILE A 9 -3.42 -10.62 -5.76
C ILE A 9 -3.10 -11.25 -7.12
N SER A 10 -3.99 -11.06 -8.09
CA SER A 10 -3.85 -11.60 -9.44
C SER A 10 -3.04 -10.64 -10.30
N ASN A 11 -1.93 -11.19 -10.81
CA ASN A 11 -0.84 -10.58 -11.56
C ASN A 11 -1.17 -9.99 -12.95
N ASP A 12 -2.39 -9.58 -13.31
CA ASP A 12 -2.62 -9.10 -14.69
C ASP A 12 -3.77 -8.09 -14.82
N GLN A 13 -3.66 -6.97 -14.13
CA GLN A 13 -4.36 -5.75 -14.53
C GLN A 13 -3.47 -4.57 -14.19
N PRO A 14 -3.16 -3.65 -15.14
CA PRO A 14 -2.57 -2.38 -14.75
C PRO A 14 -3.62 -1.70 -13.88
N ASP A 15 -3.41 -1.75 -12.57
CA ASP A 15 -4.18 -0.95 -11.64
C ASP A 15 -3.86 0.50 -12.00
N LEU A 16 -4.75 1.12 -12.78
CA LEU A 16 -4.61 2.49 -13.27
C LEU A 16 -4.89 3.51 -12.14
N SER A 17 -4.92 3.07 -10.89
CA SER A 17 -5.17 3.97 -9.78
C SER A 17 -3.85 4.60 -9.31
N PRO A 18 -3.84 5.90 -8.99
CA PRO A 18 -2.71 6.52 -8.30
C PRO A 18 -2.65 6.12 -6.81
N ALA A 19 -3.48 5.17 -6.37
CA ALA A 19 -3.67 4.83 -4.98
C ALA A 19 -3.13 3.43 -4.66
N LEU A 20 -2.46 3.32 -3.51
CA LEU A 20 -1.87 2.11 -2.99
C LEU A 20 -2.43 1.77 -1.61
N TYR A 21 -2.72 0.50 -1.42
CA TYR A 21 -3.07 -0.07 -0.11
C TYR A 21 -1.87 -0.88 0.38
N ILE A 22 -1.28 -0.42 1.48
CA ILE A 22 -0.15 -1.08 2.13
C ILE A 22 -0.67 -1.86 3.33
N SER A 23 -0.27 -3.12 3.43
CA SER A 23 -0.58 -4.01 4.56
C SER A 23 0.71 -4.61 5.14
N GLY A 24 0.65 -5.09 6.38
CA GLY A 24 1.81 -5.67 7.05
C GLY A 24 2.78 -4.63 7.62
N LEU A 25 2.29 -3.40 7.88
CA LEU A 25 3.07 -2.38 8.57
C LEU A 25 3.19 -2.72 10.05
N GLU A 26 4.31 -2.31 10.66
CA GLU A 26 4.49 -2.46 12.09
C GLU A 26 3.63 -1.44 12.84
N TRP A 27 3.23 -1.78 14.07
CA TRP A 27 2.29 -0.98 14.85
C TRP A 27 2.85 0.40 15.24
N TRP A 28 4.17 0.59 15.16
CA TRP A 28 4.85 1.88 15.36
C TRP A 28 5.13 2.64 14.07
N THR A 29 4.80 2.10 12.89
CA THR A 29 4.97 2.81 11.62
C THR A 29 4.13 4.08 11.63
N LYS A 30 4.78 5.20 11.31
CA LYS A 30 4.16 6.54 11.28
C LYS A 30 4.03 7.07 9.86
N ASP A 31 3.16 8.06 9.72
CA ASP A 31 2.92 8.78 8.47
C ASP A 31 4.22 9.34 7.88
N GLN A 32 5.06 9.98 8.69
CA GLN A 32 6.34 10.55 8.24
C GLN A 32 7.30 9.52 7.64
N GLU A 33 7.30 8.29 8.15
CA GLU A 33 8.19 7.24 7.65
C GLU A 33 7.70 6.71 6.31
N LEU A 34 6.40 6.49 6.18
CA LEU A 34 5.77 6.17 4.91
C LEU A 34 5.93 7.32 3.90
N GLU A 35 5.72 8.56 4.31
CA GLU A 35 5.90 9.72 3.44
C GLU A 35 7.33 9.78 2.90
N LYS A 36 8.33 9.60 3.76
CA LYS A 36 9.75 9.59 3.35
C LYS A 36 10.06 8.47 2.36
N ILE A 37 9.53 7.26 2.57
CA ILE A 37 9.77 6.11 1.68
C ILE A 37 9.07 6.33 0.34
N PHE A 38 7.81 6.76 0.36
CA PHE A 38 6.98 6.81 -0.84
C PHE A 38 7.21 8.09 -1.66
N SER A 39 7.66 9.18 -1.03
CA SER A 39 8.00 10.45 -1.71
C SER A 39 9.14 10.29 -2.73
N GLU A 40 9.97 9.24 -2.60
CA GLU A 40 10.99 8.88 -3.60
C GLU A 40 10.39 8.51 -4.97
N PHE A 41 9.17 7.98 -4.99
CA PHE A 41 8.48 7.61 -6.25
C PHE A 41 7.66 8.75 -6.84
N GLY A 42 7.34 9.77 -6.05
CA GLY A 42 6.63 10.96 -6.50
C GLY A 42 5.84 11.65 -5.40
N LYS A 43 5.13 12.72 -5.79
CA LYS A 43 4.37 13.53 -4.83
C LYS A 43 3.17 12.74 -4.29
N ILE A 44 3.13 12.61 -2.97
CA ILE A 44 1.99 12.03 -2.24
C ILE A 44 0.92 13.12 -2.07
N VAL A 45 -0.32 12.79 -2.39
CA VAL A 45 -1.51 13.64 -2.22
C VAL A 45 -2.21 13.27 -0.93
N THR A 46 -2.36 11.97 -0.66
CA THR A 46 -3.05 11.48 0.52
C THR A 46 -2.22 10.39 1.19
N LEU A 47 -2.03 10.48 2.50
CA LEU A 47 -1.44 9.43 3.32
C LEU A 47 -2.33 9.21 4.54
N LYS A 48 -2.83 7.99 4.72
CA LYS A 48 -3.68 7.65 5.85
C LYS A 48 -3.29 6.30 6.44
N ILE A 49 -2.92 6.28 7.71
CA ILE A 49 -2.74 5.05 8.47
C ILE A 49 -4.09 4.68 9.10
N PHE A 50 -4.45 3.40 9.02
CA PHE A 50 -5.66 2.92 9.67
C PHE A 50 -5.33 2.52 11.10
N GLU A 51 -5.88 3.26 12.05
CA GLU A 51 -5.70 3.02 13.48
C GLU A 51 -6.94 2.35 14.09
N ASN A 52 -6.76 1.72 15.23
CA ASN A 52 -7.85 1.18 16.03
C ASN A 52 -8.46 2.30 16.87
N GLU A 53 -9.71 2.67 16.59
CA GLU A 53 -10.44 3.73 17.31
C GLU A 53 -10.47 3.54 18.83
N ASN A 54 -10.38 2.29 19.31
CA ASN A 54 -10.41 2.00 20.74
C ASN A 54 -9.10 2.35 21.47
N ASN A 55 -7.95 2.23 20.80
CA ASN A 55 -6.63 2.32 21.45
C ASN A 55 -5.64 3.26 20.73
N GLY A 56 -6.04 3.86 19.60
CA GLY A 56 -5.17 4.67 18.75
C GLY A 56 -3.98 3.92 18.13
N LYS A 57 -3.96 2.58 18.20
CA LYS A 57 -2.84 1.78 17.67
C LYS A 57 -3.05 1.50 16.19
N SER A 58 -2.00 1.63 15.38
CA SER A 58 -2.03 1.23 13.97
C SER A 58 -2.49 -0.21 13.82
N LYS A 59 -3.41 -0.45 12.87
CA LYS A 59 -3.86 -1.79 12.47
C LYS A 59 -2.87 -2.48 11.52
N GLY A 60 -1.75 -1.84 11.20
CA GLY A 60 -0.76 -2.36 10.25
C GLY A 60 -1.18 -2.15 8.78
N TYR A 61 -2.11 -1.23 8.53
CA TYR A 61 -2.57 -0.87 7.18
C TYR A 61 -2.42 0.63 6.94
N ALA A 62 -2.05 0.99 5.72
CA ALA A 62 -2.05 2.37 5.25
C ALA A 62 -2.58 2.49 3.83
N PHE A 63 -3.10 3.67 3.52
CA PHE A 63 -3.52 4.10 2.20
C PHE A 63 -2.63 5.27 1.77
N ILE A 64 -2.06 5.17 0.57
CA ILE A 64 -1.18 6.19 0.01
C ILE A 64 -1.66 6.49 -1.41
N GLU A 65 -1.96 7.75 -1.69
CA GLU A 65 -2.36 8.22 -3.00
C GLU A 65 -1.32 9.19 -3.53
N PHE A 66 -0.86 8.97 -4.75
CA PHE A 66 0.07 9.82 -5.45
C PHE A 66 -0.66 10.85 -6.32
N GLN A 67 0.06 11.89 -6.71
CA GLN A 67 -0.43 12.85 -7.70
C GLN A 67 -0.55 12.20 -9.09
N ASN A 68 0.33 11.24 -9.39
CA ASN A 68 0.39 10.59 -10.69
C ASN A 68 0.31 9.07 -10.54
N GLN A 69 -0.38 8.44 -11.49
CA GLN A 69 -0.48 6.99 -11.57
C GLN A 69 0.89 6.33 -11.77
N ASP A 70 1.78 6.93 -12.56
CA ASP A 70 3.13 6.41 -12.81
C ASP A 70 3.91 6.20 -11.50
N SER A 71 3.84 7.17 -10.58
CA SER A 71 4.45 7.07 -9.25
C SER A 71 3.90 5.90 -8.44
N ALA A 72 2.58 5.67 -8.48
CA ALA A 72 1.96 4.53 -7.82
C ALA A 72 2.42 3.20 -8.43
N GLN A 73 2.53 3.11 -9.77
CA GLN A 73 3.01 1.91 -10.45
C GLN A 73 4.49 1.62 -10.16
N GLN A 74 5.34 2.65 -10.12
CA GLN A 74 6.74 2.52 -9.75
C GLN A 74 6.89 2.06 -8.29
N ALA A 75 6.17 2.71 -7.36
CA ALA A 75 6.16 2.33 -5.95
C ALA A 75 5.69 0.89 -5.76
N LYS A 76 4.59 0.50 -6.43
CA LYS A 76 4.09 -0.89 -6.42
C LYS A 76 5.15 -1.85 -6.95
N SER A 77 5.71 -1.61 -8.13
CA SER A 77 6.72 -2.50 -8.72
C SER A 77 7.98 -2.64 -7.86
N LYS A 78 8.40 -1.55 -7.19
CA LYS A 78 9.61 -1.54 -6.34
C LYS A 78 9.39 -2.15 -4.95
N LEU A 79 8.22 -1.93 -4.36
CA LEU A 79 7.90 -2.37 -2.99
C LEU A 79 7.23 -3.75 -2.94
N ASP A 80 6.46 -4.12 -3.96
CA ASP A 80 5.94 -5.49 -4.14
C ASP A 80 7.09 -6.49 -4.29
N ARG A 81 8.17 -6.08 -4.97
CA ARG A 81 9.43 -6.85 -5.10
C ARG A 81 10.24 -6.96 -3.80
N LYS A 82 9.82 -6.35 -2.69
CA LYS A 82 10.41 -6.61 -1.37
C LYS A 82 9.79 -7.83 -0.68
N SER A 83 8.78 -8.45 -1.29
CA SER A 83 8.28 -9.80 -0.96
C SER A 83 8.76 -10.83 -1.98
N ILE A 84 10.07 -10.98 -2.17
CA ILE A 84 10.64 -12.11 -2.91
C ILE A 84 11.41 -12.97 -1.91
N ASN A 85 10.67 -13.63 -1.02
CA ASN A 85 11.21 -14.77 -0.29
C ASN A 85 10.39 -16.02 -0.60
N GLY A 86 10.35 -16.36 -1.89
CA GLY A 86 10.25 -17.71 -2.42
C GLY A 86 9.25 -18.64 -1.74
N LYS A 87 7.97 -18.48 -2.05
CA LYS A 87 7.02 -19.58 -1.88
C LYS A 87 6.26 -19.84 -3.17
N GLU A 88 6.97 -20.49 -4.08
CA GLU A 88 6.38 -21.59 -4.83
C GLU A 88 5.93 -22.65 -3.81
N MET A 89 4.61 -22.90 -3.76
CA MET A 89 4.01 -24.24 -3.72
C MET A 89 2.51 -24.13 -3.93
#